data_AF-A0A2U3A1B3-F1
#
_entry.id   AF-A0A2U3A1B3-F1
#
_cell.length_a   1.000
_cell.length_b   1.000
_cell.length_c   1.000
_cell.angle_alpha   90.00
_cell.angle_beta   90.00
_cell.angle_gamma   90.00
#
_symmetry.space_group_name_H-M   'P 1'
#
loop_
_entity.id
_entity.type
_entity.pdbx_description
1 polymer ?
#
loop_
_entity_poly.entity_id
_entity_poly.type
_entity_poly.pdbx_seq_one_letter_code
_entity_poly.pdbx_strand_id
1 'polypeptide(L)'
;MYERGPKEPPSIPPPPRGTMGSTRPPSDVRIGDFVYLDGVYQRVRDMRSAGTAAHRVLIFARREPWVMREARTTYRPIDFR
;
A
#
# COMPACT_ATOMS: atom_id res chain seq x y z
N MET A 1 -25.63 10.35 -31.99
CA MET A 1 -24.95 11.00 -30.86
C MET A 1 -24.84 9.97 -29.75
N TYR A 2 -23.66 9.41 -29.48
CA TYR A 2 -23.47 8.55 -28.31
C TYR A 2 -22.62 9.31 -27.31
N GLU A 3 -23.25 9.80 -26.26
CA GLU A 3 -22.55 10.39 -25.12
C GLU A 3 -21.83 9.24 -24.37
N ARG A 4 -20.52 9.11 -24.60
CA ARG A 4 -19.66 8.38 -23.66
C ARG A 4 -19.56 9.23 -22.40
N GLY A 5 -20.42 8.95 -21.43
CA GLY A 5 -20.21 9.44 -20.06
C GLY A 5 -18.77 9.10 -19.65
N PRO A 6 -18.03 10.02 -19.00
CA PRO A 6 -16.69 9.71 -18.52
C PRO A 6 -16.80 8.51 -17.58
N LYS A 7 -16.08 7.45 -17.93
CA LYS A 7 -15.98 6.23 -17.12
C LYS A 7 -15.29 6.64 -15.83
N GLU A 8 -16.08 6.99 -14.81
CA GLU A 8 -15.58 7.43 -13.52
C GLU A 8 -14.59 6.35 -13.03
N PRO A 9 -13.31 6.68 -12.82
CA PRO A 9 -12.35 5.69 -12.37
C PRO A 9 -12.89 5.09 -11.07
N PRO A 10 -12.71 3.77 -10.84
CA PRO A 10 -13.17 3.16 -9.60
C PRO A 10 -12.57 3.97 -8.44
N SER A 11 -13.46 4.61 -7.69
CA SER A 11 -13.08 5.50 -6.60
C SER A 11 -12.29 4.66 -5.60
N ILE A 12 -10.98 4.91 -5.51
CA ILE A 12 -10.14 4.31 -4.49
C ILE A 12 -10.76 4.71 -3.15
N PRO A 13 -11.07 3.75 -2.24
CA PRO A 13 -11.63 4.09 -0.95
C PRO A 13 -10.70 5.06 -0.21
N PRO A 14 -11.23 5.90 0.69
CA PRO A 14 -10.38 6.77 1.48
C PRO A 14 -9.39 5.92 2.30
N PRO A 15 -8.15 6.40 2.49
CA PRO A 15 -7.17 5.70 3.30
C PRO A 15 -7.62 5.60 4.76
N PRO A 16 -7.04 4.66 5.54
CA PRO A 16 -7.33 4.54 6.96
C PRO A 16 -7.12 5.87 7.69
N ARG A 17 -8.04 6.22 8.58
CA ARG A 17 -7.96 7.47 9.37
C ARG A 17 -6.67 7.51 10.18
N GLY A 18 -6.13 8.72 10.36
CA GLY A 18 -4.88 8.93 11.10
C GLY A 18 -3.64 8.40 10.38
N THR A 19 -3.67 8.28 9.05
CA THR A 19 -2.51 7.90 8.25
C THR A 19 -2.13 9.01 7.28
N MET A 20 -0.84 9.05 6.90
CA MET A 20 -0.31 9.95 5.90
C MET A 20 0.24 9.16 4.71
N GLY A 21 -0.30 9.46 3.53
CA GLY A 21 0.10 8.86 2.26
C GLY A 21 1.43 9.42 1.76
N SER A 22 2.32 8.55 1.31
CA SER A 22 3.55 8.93 0.58
C SER A 22 4.02 7.78 -0.30
N THR A 23 4.59 8.10 -1.45
CA THR A 23 5.21 7.11 -2.34
C THR A 23 6.55 6.70 -1.75
N ARG A 24 6.68 5.43 -1.38
CA ARG A 24 7.87 4.89 -0.72
C ARG A 24 8.50 3.78 -1.57
N PRO A 25 9.83 3.72 -1.71
CA PRO A 25 10.51 2.55 -2.24
C PRO A 25 10.40 1.37 -1.25
N PRO A 26 10.67 0.13 -1.71
CA PRO A 26 10.60 -1.06 -0.83
C PRO A 26 11.47 -0.97 0.43
N SER A 27 12.57 -0.22 0.37
CA SER A 27 13.49 0.02 1.49
C SER A 27 12.93 0.92 2.59
N ASP A 28 11.96 1.80 2.30
CA ASP A 28 11.38 2.75 3.28
C ASP A 28 10.01 2.30 3.81
N VAL A 29 9.46 1.19 3.29
CA VAL A 29 8.25 0.60 3.87
C VAL A 29 8.54 0.02 5.26
N ARG A 30 7.60 0.20 6.18
CA ARG A 30 7.68 -0.25 7.58
C ARG A 30 6.52 -1.17 7.95
N ILE A 31 6.75 -1.99 8.97
CA ILE A 31 5.67 -2.70 9.66
C ILE A 31 4.69 -1.64 10.20
N GLY A 32 3.40 -1.88 10.00
CA GLY A 32 2.33 -0.97 10.39
C GLY A 32 1.84 -0.04 9.27
N ASP A 33 2.63 0.18 8.21
CA ASP A 33 2.17 0.90 7.02
C ASP A 33 1.00 0.16 6.36
N PHE A 34 0.12 0.90 5.70
CA PHE A 34 -0.95 0.35 4.87
C PHE A 34 -0.62 0.50 3.40
N VAL A 35 -0.88 -0.54 2.60
CA VAL A 35 -0.73 -0.53 1.14
C VAL A 35 -2.08 -0.87 0.51
N TYR A 36 -2.50 -0.10 -0.49
CA TYR A 36 -3.70 -0.41 -1.25
C TYR A 36 -3.42 -1.50 -2.28
N LEU A 37 -4.01 -2.67 -2.10
CA LEU A 37 -3.84 -3.83 -2.97
C LEU A 37 -5.19 -4.53 -3.15
N ASP A 38 -5.53 -4.90 -4.38
CA ASP A 38 -6.76 -5.65 -4.73
C ASP A 38 -8.04 -5.06 -4.11
N GLY A 39 -8.20 -3.74 -4.17
CA GLY A 39 -9.41 -3.07 -3.68
C GLY A 39 -9.43 -2.78 -2.18
N VAL A 40 -8.39 -3.17 -1.43
CA VAL A 40 -8.39 -3.04 0.04
C VAL A 40 -7.05 -2.52 0.58
N TYR A 41 -7.12 -1.75 1.66
CA TYR A 41 -5.94 -1.33 2.42
C TYR A 41 -5.46 -2.46 3.33
N GLN A 42 -4.30 -3.02 2.99
CA GLN A 42 -3.66 -4.10 3.74
C GLN A 42 -2.59 -3.52 4.67
N ARG A 43 -2.73 -3.77 5.97
CA ARG A 43 -1.72 -3.38 6.98
C ARG A 43 -0.57 -4.37 6.96
N VAL A 44 0.65 -3.88 6.72
CA VAL A 44 1.88 -4.67 6.82
C VAL A 44 2.04 -5.12 8.27
N ARG A 45 2.05 -6.44 8.49
CA ARG A 45 2.21 -7.07 9.82
C ARG A 45 3.63 -7.50 10.07
N ASP A 46 4.31 -7.93 9.03
CA ASP A 46 5.70 -8.35 9.07
C ASP A 46 6.34 -8.12 7.70
N MET A 47 7.67 -8.14 7.64
CA MET A 47 8.44 -7.95 6.42
C MET A 47 9.64 -8.88 6.38
N ARG A 48 9.96 -9.37 5.18
CA ARG A 48 11.20 -10.12 4.92
C ARG A 48 12.02 -9.47 3.81
N SER A 49 13.33 -9.60 3.93
CA SER A 49 14.26 -9.25 2.85
C SER A 49 14.10 -10.23 1.70
N ALA A 50 14.14 -9.73 0.46
CA ALA A 50 14.08 -10.54 -0.75
C ALA A 50 15.47 -10.65 -1.42
N GLY A 51 16.54 -10.68 -0.61
CA GLY A 51 17.93 -10.75 -1.08
C GLY A 51 18.56 -9.42 -1.49
N THR A 52 17.77 -8.39 -1.79
CA THR A 52 18.28 -7.04 -2.13
C THR A 52 17.44 -5.94 -1.46
N ALA A 53 17.99 -4.72 -1.34
CA ALA A 53 17.25 -3.56 -0.85
C ALA A 53 16.19 -3.04 -1.86
N ALA A 54 16.27 -3.48 -3.12
CA ALA A 54 15.34 -3.10 -4.17
C ALA A 54 13.97 -3.80 -4.03
N HIS A 55 13.87 -4.85 -3.21
CA HIS A 55 12.67 -5.65 -3.06
C HIS A 55 12.34 -5.90 -1.58
N ARG A 56 11.05 -5.92 -1.24
CA ARG A 56 10.59 -6.29 0.11
C ARG A 56 9.41 -7.25 0.04
N VAL A 57 9.46 -8.34 0.80
CA VAL A 57 8.30 -9.21 1.00
C VAL A 57 7.46 -8.63 2.14
N LEU A 58 6.22 -8.25 1.85
CA LEU A 58 5.26 -7.74 2.81
C LEU A 58 4.30 -8.86 3.22
N ILE A 59 4.15 -9.06 4.53
CA ILE A 59 3.28 -10.08 5.11
C ILE A 59 2.06 -9.39 5.72
N PHE A 60 0.87 -9.94 5.48
CA PHE A 60 -0.41 -9.39 5.90
C PHE A 60 -1.21 -10.44 6.68
N ALA A 61 -2.27 -10.01 7.36
CA ALA A 61 -3.06 -10.92 8.21
C ALA A 61 -4.01 -11.85 7.43
N ARG A 62 -4.48 -11.45 6.24
CA ARG A 62 -5.54 -12.15 5.48
C ARG A 62 -5.25 -12.22 3.97
N ARG A 63 -3.97 -12.21 3.60
CA ARG A 63 -3.52 -12.25 2.20
C ARG A 63 -2.16 -12.92 2.17
N GLU A 64 -1.94 -13.68 1.10
CA GLU A 64 -0.61 -14.17 0.75
C GLU A 64 0.45 -13.06 0.77
N PRO A 65 1.69 -13.38 1.17
CA PRO A 65 2.80 -12.44 1.11
C PRO A 65 2.91 -11.82 -0.28
N TRP A 66 3.20 -10.53 -0.33
CA TRP A 66 3.33 -9.82 -1.59
C TRP A 66 4.73 -9.21 -1.71
N VAL A 67 5.37 -9.42 -2.85
CA VAL A 67 6.70 -8.86 -3.13
C VAL A 67 6.52 -7.47 -3.72
N MET A 68 6.89 -6.46 -2.94
CA MET A 68 7.01 -5.09 -3.41
C MET A 68 8.31 -4.95 -4.19
N ARG A 69 8.19 -4.76 -5.50
CA ARG A 69 9.35 -4.64 -6.42
C ARG A 69 9.66 -3.20 -6.82
N GLU A 70 8.70 -2.30 -6.67
CA GLU A 70 8.76 -0.92 -7.12
C GLU A 70 8.20 -0.01 -6.04
N ALA A 71 8.47 1.29 -6.16
CA ALA A 71 7.93 2.28 -5.24
C ALA A 71 6.39 2.32 -5.33
N ARG A 72 5.74 2.43 -4.17
CA ARG A 72 4.27 2.43 -4.09
C ARG A 72 3.79 3.39 -3.01
N THR A 73 2.59 3.95 -3.23
CA THR A 73 1.92 4.75 -2.22
C THR A 73 1.60 3.87 -1.01
N THR A 74 2.11 4.28 0.13
CA THR A 74 1.86 3.65 1.43
C THR A 74 1.34 4.70 2.40
N TYR A 75 0.50 4.27 3.32
CA TYR A 75 -0.15 5.13 4.29
C TYR A 75 0.36 4.77 5.68
N ARG A 76 1.22 5.64 6.23
CA ARG A 76 1.87 5.42 7.52
C ARG A 76 0.99 6.00 8.62
N PRO A 77 0.71 5.27 9.72
CA PRO A 77 0.08 5.85 10.90
C PRO A 77 0.84 7.09 11.38
N ILE A 78 0.10 8.15 11.69
CA ILE A 78 0.64 9.35 12.32
C ILE A 78 0.71 9.04 13.81
N ASP A 79 1.92 8.85 14.34
CA ASP A 79 2.13 8.78 15.79
C ASP A 79 1.96 10.18 16.37
N PHE A 80 0.89 10.40 17.13
CA PHE A 80 0.77 11.53 18.03
C PHE A 80 1.45 11.13 19.33
N ARG A 81 2.77 11.25 19.39
CA ARG A 81 3.51 11.08 20.64
C ARG A 81 3.52 12.37 21.44
#